data_AF-A0A7X6BNP0-F1
#
_entry.id   AF-A0A7X6BNP0-F1
#
_cell.length_a   1.000
_cell.length_b   1.000
_cell.length_c   1.000
_cell.angle_alpha   90.00
_cell.angle_beta   90.00
_cell.angle_gamma   90.00
#
_symmetry.space_group_name_H-M   'P 1'
#
loop_
_entity.id
_entity.type
_entity.pdbx_description
1 polymer ?
#
loop_
_entity_poly.entity_id
_entity_poly.type
_entity_poly.pdbx_seq_one_letter_code
_entity_poly.pdbx_strand_id
1 'polypeptide(L)'
;MGHVEPGGAAAEDKSDVWGLWARLKTYFPTWSLLPSSFYTPGAWGYMGVDFISGFRRNRSTGQAFELLAGVDDRTFDAVSALANLNARRQDQMLRAVIIAYLTIPVSIIAILAEVAGDSLLSFVRENWETSIQFGVAVTFGPLAYYLSHWRSRQIVSVLDLIRIERGQSPYTALELRSE
;
A
#
# COMPACT_ATOMS: atom_id res chain seq x y z
N MET A 1 29.28 -26.96 -29.32
CA MET A 1 29.03 -25.65 -28.67
C MET A 1 27.81 -25.05 -29.33
N GLY A 2 26.64 -25.25 -28.73
CA GLY A 2 25.36 -24.78 -29.27
C GLY A 2 25.13 -23.34 -28.86
N HIS A 3 25.00 -22.46 -29.84
CA HIS A 3 24.47 -21.12 -29.65
C HIS A 3 22.97 -21.27 -29.34
N VAL A 4 22.57 -20.98 -28.10
CA VAL A 4 21.16 -20.79 -27.77
C VAL A 4 20.80 -19.40 -28.28
N GLU A 5 20.09 -19.34 -29.40
CA GLU A 5 19.37 -18.15 -29.81
C GLU A 5 18.38 -17.79 -28.71
N PRO A 6 18.31 -16.51 -28.25
CA PRO A 6 17.24 -16.09 -27.38
C PRO A 6 15.97 -16.06 -28.24
N GLY A 7 15.24 -17.19 -28.20
CA GLY A 7 13.97 -17.36 -28.88
C GLY A 7 13.06 -16.18 -28.59
N GLY A 8 12.61 -15.53 -29.66
CA GLY A 8 11.60 -14.49 -29.61
C GLY A 8 10.36 -14.97 -28.89
N ALA A 9 10.14 -14.43 -27.70
CA ALA A 9 8.87 -14.53 -26.99
C ALA A 9 8.39 -13.11 -26.70
N ALA A 10 7.44 -12.68 -27.54
CA ALA A 10 6.49 -11.58 -27.31
C ALA A 10 7.08 -10.16 -27.22
N ALA A 11 7.70 -9.71 -28.30
CA ALA A 11 7.57 -8.31 -28.71
C ALA A 11 6.26 -8.15 -29.51
N GLU A 12 5.12 -8.32 -28.86
CA GLU A 12 3.81 -7.99 -29.44
C GLU A 12 2.82 -7.76 -28.28
N ASP A 13 2.37 -6.50 -28.19
CA ASP A 13 1.38 -5.97 -27.25
C ASP A 13 1.80 -5.85 -25.76
N LYS A 14 2.86 -5.06 -25.51
CA LYS A 14 2.88 -4.20 -24.31
C LYS A 14 1.84 -3.08 -24.54
N SER A 15 0.57 -3.43 -24.62
CA SER A 15 -0.51 -2.51 -24.27
C SER A 15 -0.09 -1.82 -22.97
N ASP A 16 -0.25 -0.51 -22.86
CA ASP A 16 0.48 0.37 -21.95
C ASP A 16 0.19 0.10 -20.44
N VAL A 17 0.58 -1.07 -19.92
CA VAL A 17 0.34 -1.55 -18.55
C VAL A 17 1.02 -0.62 -17.55
N TRP A 18 2.23 -0.15 -17.86
CA TRP A 18 2.98 0.76 -17.00
C TRP A 18 2.40 2.17 -17.00
N GLY A 19 1.96 2.69 -18.16
CA GLY A 19 1.27 3.97 -18.22
C GLY A 19 -0.10 3.91 -17.57
N LEU A 20 -0.83 2.80 -17.72
CA LEU A 20 -2.10 2.58 -17.05
C LEU A 20 -1.93 2.46 -15.53
N TRP A 21 -0.90 1.74 -15.07
CA TRP A 21 -0.51 1.70 -13.66
C TRP A 21 -0.14 3.08 -13.12
N ALA A 22 0.62 3.87 -13.88
CA ALA A 22 1.00 5.22 -13.49
C ALA A 22 -0.24 6.11 -13.29
N ARG A 23 -1.20 6.07 -14.23
CA ARG A 23 -2.47 6.81 -14.13
C ARG A 23 -3.32 6.31 -12.96
N LEU A 24 -3.46 4.99 -12.80
CA LEU A 24 -4.25 4.39 -11.73
C LEU A 24 -3.77 4.86 -10.35
N LYS A 25 -2.45 4.84 -10.11
CA LYS A 25 -1.87 5.29 -8.84
C LYS A 25 -2.19 6.73 -8.49
N THR A 26 -2.34 7.63 -9.47
CA THR A 26 -2.63 9.04 -9.18
C THR A 26 -4.00 9.26 -8.52
N TYR A 27 -4.93 8.31 -8.65
CA TYR A 27 -6.23 8.38 -7.97
C TYR A 27 -6.16 7.94 -6.49
N PHE A 28 -5.05 7.36 -6.04
CA PHE A 28 -4.88 6.83 -4.69
C PHE A 28 -3.66 7.43 -3.97
N PRO A 29 -3.57 8.77 -3.79
CA PRO A 29 -2.44 9.36 -3.09
C PRO A 29 -2.43 8.97 -1.60
N THR A 30 -1.23 8.67 -1.08
CA THR A 30 -1.01 8.29 0.33
C THR A 30 -1.45 9.39 1.30
N TRP A 31 -1.30 10.66 0.89
CA TRP A 31 -1.59 11.84 1.70
C TRP A 31 -3.07 12.21 1.80
N SER A 32 -3.92 11.72 0.89
CA SER A 32 -5.36 12.07 0.93
C SER A 32 -6.15 11.31 2.00
N LEU A 33 -5.53 10.37 2.73
CA LEU A 33 -6.17 9.64 3.82
C LEU A 33 -6.42 10.50 5.07
N LEU A 34 -5.54 11.47 5.36
CA LEU A 34 -5.66 12.28 6.58
C LEU A 34 -6.95 13.14 6.58
N PRO A 35 -7.38 13.77 5.47
CA PRO A 35 -8.67 14.47 5.41
C PRO A 35 -9.86 13.53 5.10
N SER A 36 -9.69 12.53 4.24
CA SER A 36 -10.83 11.73 3.73
C SER A 36 -11.44 10.79 4.78
N SER A 37 -10.65 10.37 5.77
CA SER A 37 -11.09 9.50 6.87
C SER A 37 -12.02 10.21 7.86
N PHE A 38 -12.02 11.56 7.88
CA PHE A 38 -12.85 12.36 8.78
C PHE A 38 -14.00 13.10 8.09
N TYR A 39 -13.96 13.32 6.76
CA TYR A 39 -14.87 14.26 6.10
C TYR A 39 -15.68 13.72 4.90
N THR A 40 -15.56 12.44 4.55
CA THR A 40 -16.35 11.88 3.43
C THR A 40 -17.67 11.29 3.95
N PRO A 41 -18.85 11.55 3.32
CA PRO A 41 -20.13 10.97 3.73
C PRO A 41 -20.15 9.42 3.76
N GLY A 42 -19.16 8.77 3.12
CA GLY A 42 -18.94 7.33 3.18
C GLY A 42 -18.08 6.85 4.36
N ALA A 43 -17.38 7.73 5.10
CA ALA A 43 -16.50 7.38 6.22
C ALA A 43 -17.25 6.74 7.40
N TRP A 44 -18.54 7.06 7.57
CA TRP A 44 -19.42 6.44 8.57
C TRP A 44 -20.02 5.11 8.09
N GLY A 45 -19.95 4.80 6.79
CA GLY A 45 -20.23 3.46 6.26
C GLY A 45 -19.13 2.43 6.61
N TYR A 46 -17.96 2.90 7.06
CA TYR A 46 -16.89 2.05 7.58
C TYR A 46 -17.24 1.43 8.95
N MET A 47 -18.30 1.91 9.62
CA MET A 47 -18.87 1.35 10.85
C MET A 47 -20.21 0.61 10.58
N GLY A 48 -20.34 -0.05 9.43
CA GLY A 48 -21.53 -0.82 9.04
C GLY A 48 -21.18 -2.20 8.49
N VAL A 49 -22.21 -3.04 8.28
CA VAL A 49 -22.07 -4.40 7.72
C VAL A 49 -21.71 -4.39 6.23
N ASP A 50 -21.99 -3.28 5.52
CA ASP A 50 -21.75 -3.15 4.08
C ASP A 50 -20.74 -2.03 3.76
N PHE A 51 -19.48 -2.44 3.70
CA PHE A 51 -18.36 -1.60 3.28
C PHE A 51 -18.27 -1.43 1.76
N ILE A 52 -18.75 -2.43 1.00
CA ILE A 52 -18.54 -2.54 -0.45
C ILE A 52 -19.36 -1.48 -1.18
N SER A 53 -20.60 -1.22 -0.74
CA SER A 53 -21.45 -0.18 -1.31
C SER A 53 -20.86 1.22 -1.16
N GLY A 54 -20.25 1.52 0.00
CA GLY A 54 -19.54 2.79 0.23
C GLY A 54 -18.28 2.89 -0.62
N PHE A 55 -17.54 1.79 -0.75
CA PHE A 55 -16.34 1.69 -1.56
C PHE A 55 -16.60 1.89 -3.06
N ARG A 56 -17.71 1.33 -3.58
CA ARG A 56 -18.15 1.50 -4.98
C ARG A 56 -18.49 2.95 -5.32
N ARG A 57 -19.12 3.68 -4.38
CA ARG A 57 -19.52 5.09 -4.57
C ARG A 57 -18.38 6.09 -4.43
N ASN A 58 -17.20 5.65 -4.00
CA ASN A 58 -16.06 6.53 -3.81
C ASN A 58 -15.56 7.10 -5.15
N ARG A 59 -15.22 8.39 -5.19
CA ARG A 59 -14.77 9.08 -6.41
C ARG A 59 -13.54 8.41 -7.03
N SER A 60 -12.57 8.00 -6.22
CA SER A 60 -11.36 7.32 -6.71
C SER A 60 -11.69 5.97 -7.36
N THR A 61 -12.69 5.26 -6.82
CA THR A 61 -13.19 4.00 -7.39
C THR A 61 -13.86 4.28 -8.74
N GLY A 62 -14.77 5.26 -8.81
CA GLY A 62 -15.39 5.66 -10.08
C GLY A 62 -14.39 6.06 -11.16
N GLN A 63 -13.34 6.82 -10.81
CA GLN A 63 -12.26 7.19 -11.73
C GLN A 63 -11.45 5.99 -12.23
N ALA A 64 -11.24 4.98 -11.37
CA ALA A 64 -10.58 3.74 -11.77
C ALA A 64 -11.47 2.90 -12.70
N PHE A 65 -12.78 2.84 -12.45
CA PHE A 65 -13.76 2.21 -13.34
C PHE A 65 -13.76 2.86 -14.72
N GLU A 66 -13.77 4.20 -14.78
CA GLU A 66 -13.72 4.96 -16.02
C GLU A 66 -12.40 4.76 -16.78
N LEU A 67 -11.25 4.83 -16.07
CA LEU A 67 -9.92 4.60 -16.65
C LEU A 67 -9.80 3.20 -17.27
N LEU A 68 -10.42 2.20 -16.64
CA LEU A 68 -10.37 0.82 -17.07
C LEU A 68 -11.54 0.44 -17.99
N ALA A 69 -12.46 1.36 -18.31
CA ALA A 69 -13.56 1.08 -19.22
C ALA A 69 -13.00 0.79 -20.62
N GLY A 70 -13.31 -0.39 -21.17
CA GLY A 70 -12.84 -0.81 -22.49
C GLY A 70 -11.41 -1.36 -22.55
N VAL A 71 -10.71 -1.49 -21.42
CA VAL A 71 -9.44 -2.22 -21.35
C VAL A 71 -9.70 -3.71 -21.51
N ASP A 72 -8.98 -4.34 -22.44
CA ASP A 72 -9.06 -5.78 -22.67
C ASP A 72 -8.66 -6.59 -21.43
N ASP A 73 -9.14 -7.84 -21.38
CA ASP A 73 -9.02 -8.68 -20.19
C ASP A 73 -7.56 -9.02 -19.87
N ARG A 74 -6.72 -9.21 -20.90
CA ARG A 74 -5.30 -9.52 -20.72
C ARG A 74 -4.54 -8.36 -20.08
N THR A 75 -4.77 -7.14 -20.55
CA THR A 75 -4.17 -5.92 -19.97
C THR A 75 -4.68 -5.68 -18.55
N PHE A 76 -5.97 -5.89 -18.31
CA PHE A 76 -6.57 -5.76 -16.99
C PHE A 76 -6.00 -6.78 -15.99
N ASP A 77 -5.79 -8.03 -16.41
CA ASP A 77 -5.15 -9.06 -15.60
C ASP A 77 -3.70 -8.72 -15.28
N ALA A 78 -2.94 -8.18 -16.25
CA ALA A 78 -1.58 -7.73 -16.01
C ALA A 78 -1.49 -6.61 -14.97
N VAL A 79 -2.40 -5.63 -15.03
CA VAL A 79 -2.49 -4.53 -14.05
C VAL A 79 -2.93 -5.05 -12.68
N SER A 80 -3.86 -6.01 -12.64
CA SER A 80 -4.30 -6.69 -11.41
C SER A 80 -3.16 -7.46 -10.75
N ALA A 81 -2.35 -8.17 -11.53
CA ALA A 81 -1.17 -8.87 -11.04
C ALA A 81 -0.11 -7.90 -10.49
N LEU A 82 0.09 -6.75 -11.16
CA LEU A 82 1.01 -5.70 -10.71
C LEU A 82 0.55 -5.06 -9.39
N ALA A 83 -0.75 -4.78 -9.24
CA ALA A 83 -1.32 -4.27 -7.99
C ALA A 83 -1.12 -5.26 -6.83
N ASN A 84 -1.37 -6.54 -7.08
CA ASN A 84 -1.15 -7.61 -6.10
C ASN A 84 0.32 -7.74 -5.70
N LEU A 85 1.24 -7.68 -6.66
CA LEU A 85 2.68 -7.67 -6.38
C LEU A 85 3.08 -6.46 -5.53
N ASN A 86 2.58 -5.28 -5.87
CA ASN A 86 2.83 -4.06 -5.10
C ASN A 86 2.31 -4.18 -3.66
N ALA A 87 1.10 -4.69 -3.46
CA ALA A 87 0.53 -4.90 -2.13
C ALA A 87 1.37 -5.87 -1.28
N ARG A 88 1.85 -6.98 -1.86
CA ARG A 88 2.76 -7.91 -1.17
C ARG A 88 4.09 -7.27 -0.79
N ARG A 89 4.67 -6.45 -1.67
CA ARG A 89 5.92 -5.71 -1.37
C ARG A 89 5.70 -4.67 -0.27
N GLN A 90 4.57 -3.97 -0.28
CA GLN A 90 4.21 -3.02 0.77
C GLN A 90 4.00 -3.70 2.12
N ASP A 91 3.40 -4.89 2.16
CA ASP A 91 3.26 -5.70 3.37
C ASP A 91 4.63 -6.08 3.99
N GLN A 92 5.54 -6.60 3.15
CA GLN A 92 6.91 -6.93 3.56
C GLN A 92 7.66 -5.71 4.12
N MET A 93 7.56 -4.57 3.42
CA MET A 93 8.21 -3.33 3.86
C MET A 93 7.61 -2.78 5.15
N LEU A 94 6.28 -2.77 5.29
CA LEU A 94 5.62 -2.34 6.51
C LEU A 94 6.08 -3.18 7.71
N ARG A 95 6.15 -4.50 7.56
CA ARG A 95 6.60 -5.40 8.62
C ARG A 95 8.05 -5.10 9.02
N ALA A 96 8.94 -4.90 8.05
CA ALA A 96 10.33 -4.52 8.32
C ALA A 96 10.43 -3.17 9.05
N VAL A 97 9.66 -2.18 8.63
CA VAL A 97 9.61 -0.84 9.26
C VAL A 97 9.09 -0.92 10.69
N ILE A 98 8.03 -1.70 10.94
CA ILE A 98 7.49 -1.90 12.30
C ILE A 98 8.53 -2.57 13.20
N ILE A 99 9.19 -3.63 12.72
CA ILE A 99 10.24 -4.31 13.49
C ILE A 99 11.35 -3.33 13.83
N ALA A 100 11.89 -2.61 12.84
CA ALA A 100 12.94 -1.64 13.04
C ALA A 100 12.53 -0.51 14.01
N TYR A 101 11.30 -0.01 13.89
CA TYR A 101 10.76 1.02 14.77
C TYR A 101 10.60 0.57 16.22
N LEU A 102 10.29 -0.71 16.46
CA LEU A 102 10.16 -1.22 17.82
C LEU A 102 11.52 -1.61 18.42
N THR A 103 12.43 -2.16 17.62
CA THR A 103 13.70 -2.70 18.14
C THR A 103 14.78 -1.64 18.26
N ILE A 104 14.99 -0.82 17.23
CA ILE A 104 16.13 0.11 17.18
C ILE A 104 16.05 1.16 18.29
N PRO A 105 14.92 1.87 18.50
CA PRO A 105 14.84 2.88 19.56
C PRO A 105 15.03 2.28 20.95
N VAL A 106 14.44 1.11 21.21
CA VAL A 106 14.59 0.41 22.50
C VAL A 106 16.04 0.00 22.74
N SER A 107 16.73 -0.54 21.74
CA SER A 107 18.14 -0.89 21.84
C SER A 107 19.03 0.34 22.08
N ILE A 108 18.77 1.46 21.39
CA ILE A 108 19.51 2.72 21.61
C ILE A 108 19.31 3.21 23.04
N ILE A 109 18.06 3.23 23.53
CA ILE A 109 17.74 3.67 24.89
C ILE A 109 18.42 2.77 25.93
N ALA A 110 18.42 1.45 25.72
CA ALA A 110 19.09 0.52 26.63
C ALA A 110 20.60 0.80 26.73
N ILE A 111 21.28 0.97 25.59
CA ILE A 111 22.71 1.29 25.56
C ILE A 111 22.99 2.64 26.25
N LEU A 112 22.18 3.66 25.96
CA LEU A 112 22.35 4.97 26.58
C LEU A 112 22.10 4.93 28.10
N ALA A 113 21.14 4.12 28.55
CA ALA A 113 20.85 3.95 29.97
C ALA A 113 22.01 3.26 30.70
N GLU A 114 22.66 2.27 30.09
CA GLU A 114 23.84 1.60 30.66
C GLU A 114 25.06 2.53 30.75
N VAL A 115 25.28 3.36 29.73
CA VAL A 115 26.47 4.21 29.65
C VAL A 115 26.31 5.51 30.44
N ALA A 116 25.10 6.09 30.47
CA ALA A 116 24.86 7.44 30.98
C ALA A 116 23.43 7.67 31.51
N GLY A 117 22.88 6.71 32.27
CA GLY A 117 21.48 6.73 32.73
C GLY A 117 21.04 8.03 33.43
N ASP A 118 21.81 8.54 34.40
CA ASP A 118 21.47 9.78 35.13
C ASP A 118 21.52 11.02 34.22
N SER A 119 22.44 11.04 33.25
CA SER A 119 22.56 12.10 32.25
C SER A 119 21.43 12.03 31.21
N LEU A 120 20.95 10.82 30.89
CA LEU A 120 19.83 10.62 29.96
C LEU A 120 18.52 11.13 30.56
N LEU A 121 18.24 10.81 31.83
CA LEU A 121 17.01 11.23 32.51
C LEU A 121 16.95 12.74 32.74
N SER A 122 18.07 13.35 33.11
CA SER A 122 18.19 14.82 33.23
C SER A 122 18.00 15.50 31.87
N PHE A 123 18.65 15.00 30.81
CA PHE A 123 18.49 15.52 29.46
C PHE A 123 17.02 15.50 28.98
N VAL A 124 16.31 14.38 29.17
CA VAL A 124 14.90 14.27 28.76
C VAL A 124 14.01 15.22 29.57
N ARG A 125 14.29 15.40 30.86
CA ARG A 125 13.53 16.32 31.72
C ARG A 125 13.76 17.78 31.33
N GLU A 126 15.00 18.15 31.03
CA GLU A 126 15.39 19.50 30.62
C GLU A 126 14.92 19.83 29.19
N ASN A 127 14.84 18.82 28.31
CA ASN A 127 14.48 18.96 26.90
C ASN A 127 13.20 18.19 26.56
N TRP A 128 12.19 18.25 27.42
CA TRP A 128 10.95 17.48 27.29
C TRP A 128 10.24 17.72 25.95
N GLU A 129 10.14 18.99 25.52
CA GLU A 129 9.50 19.36 24.26
C GLU A 129 10.23 18.76 23.06
N THR A 130 11.56 18.90 22.99
CA THR A 130 12.40 18.32 21.93
C THR A 130 12.31 16.79 21.92
N SER A 131 12.24 16.17 23.10
CA SER A 131 12.11 14.71 23.24
C SER A 131 10.77 14.22 22.68
N ILE A 132 9.67 14.94 22.95
CA ILE A 132 8.35 14.65 22.35
C ILE A 132 8.41 14.82 20.84
N GLN A 133 8.95 15.94 20.35
CA GLN A 133 9.05 16.21 18.91
C GLN A 133 9.83 15.10 18.19
N PHE A 134 10.93 14.63 18.79
CA PHE A 134 11.70 13.52 18.27
C PHE A 134 10.86 12.23 18.25
N GLY A 135 10.17 11.90 19.34
CA GLY A 135 9.27 10.73 19.38
C GLY A 135 8.18 10.77 18.30
N VAL A 136 7.55 11.94 18.10
CA VAL A 136 6.56 12.15 17.04
C VAL A 136 7.18 11.99 15.65
N ALA A 137 8.35 12.58 15.41
CA ALA A 137 9.05 12.49 14.13
C ALA A 137 9.42 11.04 13.77
N VAL A 138 9.92 10.27 14.75
CA VAL A 138 10.25 8.85 14.56
C VAL A 138 8.99 8.02 14.31
N THR A 139 7.87 8.35 14.94
CA THR A 139 6.56 7.68 14.74
C THR A 139 5.95 7.95 13.36
N PHE A 140 6.25 9.11 12.76
CA PHE A 140 5.69 9.51 11.48
C PHE A 140 6.10 8.58 10.33
N GLY A 141 7.33 8.03 10.37
CA GLY A 141 7.81 7.08 9.37
C GLY A 141 6.94 5.84 9.24
N PRO A 142 6.77 5.03 10.31
CA PRO A 142 5.86 3.88 10.32
C PRO A 142 4.43 4.23 9.93
N LEU A 143 3.92 5.38 10.36
CA LEU A 143 2.58 5.83 10.00
C LEU A 143 2.44 6.06 8.48
N ALA A 144 3.43 6.70 7.85
CA ALA A 144 3.45 6.90 6.41
C ALA A 144 3.49 5.56 5.64
N TYR A 145 4.28 4.59 6.12
CA TYR A 145 4.31 3.24 5.56
C TYR A 145 2.98 2.49 5.75
N TYR A 146 2.32 2.64 6.88
CA TYR A 146 1.00 2.07 7.14
C TYR A 146 -0.05 2.63 6.16
N LEU A 147 -0.07 3.96 5.97
CA LEU A 147 -0.98 4.61 5.01
C LEU A 147 -0.70 4.15 3.56
N SER A 148 0.57 3.99 3.19
CA SER A 148 0.98 3.47 1.88
C SER A 148 0.51 2.02 1.69
N HIS A 149 0.70 1.17 2.71
CA HIS A 149 0.21 -0.21 2.70
C HIS A 149 -1.31 -0.26 2.54
N TRP A 150 -2.04 0.54 3.30
CA TRP A 150 -3.50 0.62 3.18
C TRP A 150 -3.92 1.01 1.75
N ARG A 151 -3.36 2.08 1.16
CA ARG A 151 -3.67 2.48 -0.22
C ARG A 151 -3.37 1.36 -1.22
N SER A 152 -2.26 0.63 -1.05
CA SER A 152 -1.93 -0.48 -1.94
C SER A 152 -3.01 -1.56 -1.95
N ARG A 153 -3.61 -1.87 -0.80
CA ARG A 153 -4.71 -2.84 -0.69
C ARG A 153 -6.02 -2.29 -1.26
N GLN A 154 -6.29 -0.99 -1.11
CA GLN A 154 -7.46 -0.37 -1.72
C GLN A 154 -7.44 -0.48 -3.25
N ILE A 155 -6.27 -0.29 -3.88
CA ILE A 155 -6.14 -0.48 -5.35
C ILE A 155 -6.52 -1.90 -5.74
N VAL A 156 -6.02 -2.92 -5.02
CA VAL A 156 -6.38 -4.33 -5.26
C VAL A 156 -7.89 -4.52 -5.12
N SER A 157 -8.50 -4.02 -4.04
CA SER A 157 -9.95 -4.14 -3.84
C SER A 157 -10.78 -3.46 -4.93
N VAL A 158 -10.33 -2.33 -5.49
CA VAL A 158 -11.00 -1.69 -6.63
C VAL A 158 -10.93 -2.57 -7.86
N LEU A 159 -9.77 -3.16 -8.15
CA LEU A 159 -9.61 -4.05 -9.29
C LEU A 159 -10.44 -5.32 -9.13
N ASP A 160 -10.50 -5.90 -7.93
CA ASP A 160 -11.37 -7.04 -7.65
C ASP A 160 -12.85 -6.68 -7.84
N LEU A 161 -13.28 -5.48 -7.45
CA LEU A 161 -14.64 -5.01 -7.67
C LEU A 161 -14.95 -4.85 -9.17
N ILE A 162 -14.04 -4.26 -9.95
CA ILE A 162 -14.18 -4.13 -11.41
C ILE A 162 -14.27 -5.51 -12.06
N ARG A 163 -13.44 -6.47 -11.63
CA ARG A 163 -13.45 -7.85 -12.11
C ARG A 163 -14.80 -8.52 -11.87
N ILE A 164 -15.37 -8.35 -10.67
CA ILE A 164 -16.71 -8.85 -10.32
C ILE A 164 -17.78 -8.24 -11.23
N GLU A 165 -17.73 -6.92 -11.47
CA GLU A 165 -18.69 -6.24 -12.35
C GLU A 165 -18.55 -6.62 -13.83
N ARG A 166 -17.36 -7.05 -14.25
CA ARG A 166 -17.12 -7.64 -15.59
C ARG A 166 -17.60 -9.09 -15.71
N GLY A 167 -18.03 -9.73 -14.62
CA GLY A 167 -18.42 -11.15 -14.62
C GLY A 167 -17.23 -12.11 -14.79
N GLN A 168 -16.01 -11.65 -14.50
CA GLN A 168 -14.80 -12.45 -14.60
C GLN A 168 -14.59 -13.31 -13.34
N SER A 169 -13.92 -14.47 -13.50
CA SER A 169 -13.54 -15.29 -12.35
C SER A 169 -12.61 -14.51 -11.42
N PRO A 170 -12.81 -14.58 -10.08
CA PRO A 170 -11.91 -13.95 -9.11
C PRO A 170 -10.46 -14.35 -9.39
N TYR A 171 -9.53 -13.40 -9.26
CA TYR A 171 -8.10 -13.71 -9.27
C TYR A 171 -7.77 -14.45 -7.98
N THR A 172 -8.09 -15.74 -7.97
CA THR A 172 -7.93 -16.55 -6.79
C THR A 172 -6.45 -16.89 -6.73
N ALA A 173 -5.75 -16.38 -5.71
CA ALA A 173 -4.41 -16.85 -5.34
C ALA A 173 -4.34 -18.38 -5.07
N LEU A 174 -5.42 -19.12 -5.29
CA LEU A 174 -5.51 -20.58 -5.28
C LEU A 174 -4.95 -21.25 -6.55
N GLU A 175 -4.79 -20.56 -7.68
CA GLU A 175 -4.12 -21.14 -8.85
C GLU A 175 -2.60 -21.26 -8.70
N LEU A 176 -2.01 -20.57 -7.71
CA LEU A 176 -0.59 -20.71 -7.34
C LEU A 176 -0.34 -21.82 -6.29
N ARG A 177 -1.36 -22.57 -5.88
CA ARG A 177 -1.24 -23.65 -4.88
C ARG A 177 -1.42 -25.04 -5.47
N SER A 178 -1.56 -25.14 -6.79
CA SER A 178 -1.73 -26.40 -7.52
C SER A 178 -0.69 -26.55 -8.62
N GLU A 179 0.59 -26.41 -8.27
CA GLU A 179 1.72 -27.11 -8.90
C GLU A 179 2.76 -27.44 -7.82
#